data_AF-A0A1A7R8U1-F1
#
_entry.id   AF-A0A1A7R8U1-F1
#
_cell.length_a   1.000
_cell.length_b   1.000
_cell.length_c   1.000
_cell.angle_alpha   90.00
_cell.angle_beta   90.00
_cell.angle_gamma   90.00
#
_symmetry.space_group_name_H-M   'P 1'
#
loop_
_entity.id
_entity.type
_entity.pdbx_description
1 polymer ?
#
loop_
_entity_poly.entity_id
_entity_poly.type
_entity_poly.pdbx_seq_one_letter_code
_entity_poly.pdbx_strand_id
1 'polypeptide(L)'
;MQFVGIPYSLRIQLLQLEPHLDEHWQTVLTQIFAQLDLDQCQQVAQNDLARKGIVWNAQNHKFTLSNPMNLGMLLKLLNDENMRSIAQHLGEQLNLLMQQTDSVSIAKQLEADLELIQSIDVEDDFEHQLEKILLHRTYIFNAAQIIRSLALTPPEDIRQLSAHQVKRFIVEVYLKQQLLADGFQTSLKAQDIAHPIFKYFLAREQQSRHFYVLQTPSDYFIVAPCAQTELTFSARRFLETEQSEFSDFPLLNGLALDIRSSVENEFIEHFKNQVMLLAGAQAHVPIDIQSLMDQFQQISDDKLLPILQLDSTKNIALAIERFEEIFTLKILSPLHRLLKYEVDDSNHFDFIYFRTMQILAPLLMSIEMLRIQPELVNDNEFAKFADKMQGFKQLLEKRRAFIFAPHNEDSWEDHHEMSLYLLTQLKTMLTAQLAEHEQIKVTQEDFSPHSGTHVTLSRRRTQMGEYESNDLERAKAEQQLKRKIFMHAVQMIRDHAQQCIALNFENLRHESSTRSIHHMRHYACCAGDNGLSALPHIIQLPNSYFEFDIEQFRESVDVDNKNESIK
;
A
#
# COMPACT_ATOMS: atom_id res chain seq x y z
N MET A 1 22.60 28.08 -6.06
CA MET A 1 22.63 26.78 -6.78
C MET A 1 21.22 26.23 -6.74
N GLN A 2 20.56 26.11 -7.89
CA GLN A 2 19.28 25.41 -7.98
C GLN A 2 19.55 23.93 -7.74
N PHE A 3 18.88 23.34 -6.76
CA PHE A 3 18.84 21.90 -6.58
C PHE A 3 18.14 21.32 -7.80
N VAL A 4 18.86 20.62 -8.67
CA VAL A 4 18.25 19.86 -9.78
C VAL A 4 18.13 18.43 -9.27
N GLY A 5 16.99 18.13 -8.64
CA GLY A 5 16.69 16.78 -8.17
C GLY A 5 16.67 15.77 -9.33
N ILE A 6 16.82 14.48 -9.03
CA ILE A 6 16.69 13.41 -10.02
C ILE A 6 15.30 13.51 -10.69
N PRO A 7 15.20 13.48 -12.03
CA PRO A 7 13.92 13.53 -12.74
C PRO A 7 12.93 12.47 -12.26
N TYR A 8 11.66 12.84 -12.12
CA TYR A 8 10.61 11.96 -11.60
C TYR A 8 10.47 10.64 -12.38
N SER A 9 10.57 10.68 -13.71
CA SER A 9 10.50 9.48 -14.55
C SER A 9 11.64 8.50 -14.29
N LEU A 10 12.85 8.99 -14.02
CA LEU A 10 14.01 8.16 -13.68
C LEU A 10 13.88 7.57 -12.26
N ARG A 11 13.31 8.35 -11.34
CA ARG A 11 13.00 7.89 -9.99
C ARG A 11 12.02 6.72 -9.97
N ILE A 12 10.95 6.78 -10.76
CA ILE A 12 10.02 5.64 -10.90
C ILE A 12 10.79 4.40 -11.36
N GLN A 13 11.63 4.53 -12.39
CA GLN A 13 12.41 3.38 -12.89
C GLN A 13 13.33 2.80 -11.82
N LEU A 14 13.98 3.65 -11.01
CA LEU A 14 14.83 3.21 -9.90
C LEU A 14 14.03 2.49 -8.80
N LEU A 15 12.85 2.99 -8.46
CA LEU A 15 11.96 2.35 -7.47
C LEU A 15 11.47 1.00 -7.98
N GLN A 16 11.03 0.93 -9.24
CA GLN A 16 10.61 -0.32 -9.88
C GLN A 16 11.75 -1.34 -10.01
N LEU A 17 13.01 -0.91 -10.10
CA LEU A 17 14.12 -1.82 -10.41
C LEU A 17 14.39 -2.83 -9.28
N GLU A 18 14.10 -4.10 -9.50
CA GLU A 18 14.41 -5.19 -8.57
C GLU A 18 15.35 -6.19 -9.25
N PRO A 19 16.69 -6.05 -9.10
CA PRO A 19 17.68 -6.84 -9.84
C PRO A 19 17.54 -8.36 -9.73
N HIS A 20 16.99 -8.85 -8.62
CA HIS A 20 16.73 -10.27 -8.43
C HIS A 20 15.54 -10.77 -9.26
N LEU A 21 14.64 -9.88 -9.69
CA LEU A 21 13.43 -10.19 -10.45
C LEU A 21 13.51 -9.71 -11.91
N ASP A 22 14.27 -8.65 -12.18
CA ASP A 22 14.43 -8.06 -13.51
C ASP A 22 15.58 -8.71 -14.29
N GLU A 23 15.31 -9.27 -15.47
CA GLU A 23 16.34 -9.91 -16.31
C GLU A 23 17.37 -8.88 -16.84
N HIS A 24 16.92 -7.66 -17.16
CA HIS A 24 17.72 -6.64 -17.85
C HIS A 24 18.12 -5.44 -16.97
N TRP A 25 18.17 -5.62 -15.65
CA TRP A 25 18.39 -4.54 -14.69
C TRP A 25 19.67 -3.72 -14.92
N GLN A 26 20.77 -4.35 -15.35
CA GLN A 26 22.04 -3.66 -15.62
C GLN A 26 21.93 -2.68 -16.79
N THR A 27 21.19 -3.06 -17.84
CA THR A 27 20.96 -2.21 -19.01
C THR A 27 20.14 -1.00 -18.62
N VAL A 28 19.08 -1.21 -17.83
CA VAL A 28 18.23 -0.13 -17.30
C VAL A 28 19.05 0.85 -16.48
N LEU A 29 19.87 0.37 -15.53
CA LEU A 29 20.74 1.24 -14.73
C LEU A 29 21.72 2.04 -15.57
N THR A 30 22.32 1.42 -16.58
CA THR A 30 23.27 2.11 -17.47
C THR A 30 22.57 3.24 -18.23
N GLN A 31 21.33 3.02 -18.68
CA GLN A 31 20.52 4.04 -19.36
C GLN A 31 20.08 5.17 -18.43
N ILE A 32 19.77 4.85 -17.16
CA ILE A 32 19.44 5.86 -16.15
C ILE A 32 20.67 6.72 -15.86
N PHE A 33 21.83 6.12 -15.55
CA PHE A 33 23.05 6.85 -15.21
C PHE A 33 23.57 7.70 -16.39
N ALA A 34 23.30 7.32 -17.63
CA ALA A 34 23.63 8.13 -18.80
C ALA A 34 22.86 9.47 -18.88
N GLN A 35 21.75 9.60 -18.13
CA GLN A 35 20.89 10.79 -18.10
C GLN A 35 21.09 11.65 -16.85
N LEU A 36 21.94 11.21 -15.92
CA LEU A 36 22.19 11.88 -14.64
C LEU A 36 23.55 12.58 -14.66
N ASP A 37 23.68 13.66 -13.89
CA ASP A 37 24.98 14.25 -13.62
C ASP A 37 25.75 13.46 -12.54
N LEU A 38 26.99 13.87 -12.27
CA LEU A 38 27.87 13.17 -11.34
C LEU A 38 27.33 13.17 -9.90
N ASP A 39 26.74 14.28 -9.46
CA ASP A 39 26.23 14.43 -8.10
C ASP A 39 24.96 13.58 -7.91
N GLN A 40 24.07 13.59 -8.89
CA GLN A 40 22.89 12.73 -8.96
C GLN A 40 23.27 11.24 -8.99
N CYS A 41 24.29 10.86 -9.77
CA CYS A 41 24.78 9.48 -9.78
C CYS A 41 25.28 9.03 -8.40
N GLN A 42 25.99 9.89 -7.67
CA GLN A 42 26.43 9.59 -6.30
C GLN A 42 25.25 9.44 -5.34
N GLN A 43 24.26 10.32 -5.44
CA GLN A 43 23.03 10.23 -4.64
C GLN A 43 22.28 8.92 -4.91
N VAL A 44 22.04 8.57 -6.18
CA VAL A 44 21.37 7.32 -6.57
C VAL A 44 22.14 6.10 -6.07
N ALA A 45 23.46 6.11 -6.21
CA ALA A 45 24.29 5.00 -5.74
C ALA A 45 24.18 4.80 -4.21
N GLN A 46 24.19 5.89 -3.43
CA GLN A 46 24.15 5.83 -1.97
C GLN A 46 22.75 5.57 -1.40
N ASN A 47 21.73 6.21 -1.97
CA ASN A 47 20.38 6.23 -1.39
C ASN A 47 19.47 5.14 -1.96
N ASP A 48 19.66 4.74 -3.22
CA ASP A 48 18.76 3.80 -3.90
C ASP A 48 19.45 2.44 -4.12
N LEU A 49 20.61 2.43 -4.81
CA LEU A 49 21.25 1.18 -5.26
C LEU A 49 21.83 0.35 -4.11
N ALA A 50 22.50 1.00 -3.15
CA ALA A 50 23.12 0.31 -2.02
C ALA A 50 22.09 -0.48 -1.20
N ARG A 51 20.87 0.03 -1.05
CA ARG A 51 19.77 -0.63 -0.32
C ARG A 51 19.27 -1.89 -1.03
N LYS A 52 19.39 -1.93 -2.35
CA LYS A 52 19.07 -3.09 -3.20
C LYS A 52 20.25 -4.05 -3.36
N GLY A 53 21.35 -3.84 -2.62
CA GLY A 53 22.55 -4.68 -2.68
C GLY A 53 23.35 -4.50 -3.98
N ILE A 54 23.14 -3.38 -4.69
CA ILE A 54 23.83 -3.07 -5.94
C ILE A 54 25.02 -2.15 -5.63
N VAL A 55 26.20 -2.54 -6.11
CA VAL A 55 27.44 -1.77 -5.96
C VAL A 55 28.10 -1.58 -7.31
N TRP A 56 28.68 -0.40 -7.55
CA TRP A 56 29.50 -0.16 -8.73
C TRP A 56 30.87 -0.83 -8.59
N ASN A 57 31.21 -1.74 -9.51
CA ASN A 57 32.54 -2.33 -9.58
C ASN A 57 33.41 -1.52 -10.55
N ALA A 58 34.35 -0.75 -9.98
CA ALA A 58 35.27 0.10 -10.74
C ALA A 58 36.26 -0.69 -11.62
N GLN A 59 36.58 -1.95 -11.28
CA GLN A 59 37.52 -2.76 -12.07
C GLN A 59 36.90 -3.25 -13.38
N ASN A 60 35.61 -3.59 -13.35
CA ASN A 60 34.90 -4.17 -14.49
C ASN A 60 33.96 -3.16 -15.18
N HIS A 61 33.89 -1.93 -14.68
CA HIS A 61 32.97 -0.87 -15.13
C HIS A 61 31.51 -1.35 -15.25
N LYS A 62 31.06 -2.13 -14.26
CA LYS A 62 29.71 -2.70 -14.23
C LYS A 62 29.13 -2.68 -12.82
N PHE A 63 27.82 -2.59 -12.74
CA PHE A 63 27.09 -2.82 -11.49
C PHE A 63 27.11 -4.30 -11.13
N THR A 64 27.45 -4.60 -9.87
CA THR A 64 27.42 -5.94 -9.30
C THR A 64 26.35 -6.02 -8.22
N LEU A 65 25.66 -7.16 -8.17
CA LEU A 65 24.58 -7.43 -7.23
C LEU A 65 25.05 -8.44 -6.17
N SER A 66 24.74 -8.18 -4.90
CA SER A 66 24.92 -9.16 -3.84
C SER A 66 24.01 -10.37 -4.06
N ASN A 67 24.52 -11.58 -3.83
CA ASN A 67 23.66 -12.77 -3.90
C ASN A 67 22.52 -12.68 -2.88
N PRO A 68 21.29 -13.09 -3.25
CA PRO A 68 20.20 -13.09 -2.30
C PRO A 68 20.47 -14.11 -1.19
N MET A 69 19.95 -13.81 0.01
CA MET A 69 19.95 -14.76 1.10
C MET A 69 19.12 -16.00 0.70
N ASN A 70 19.54 -17.20 1.09
CA ASN A 70 18.71 -18.39 0.97
C ASN A 70 17.94 -18.68 2.26
N LEU A 71 16.85 -19.44 2.17
CA LEU A 71 16.02 -19.76 3.35
C LEU A 71 16.81 -20.49 4.45
N GLY A 72 17.78 -21.33 4.09
CA GLY A 72 18.63 -22.02 5.08
C GLY A 72 19.50 -21.08 5.93
N MET A 73 19.94 -19.95 5.35
CA MET A 73 20.62 -18.88 6.09
C MET A 73 19.63 -18.06 6.90
N LEU A 74 18.46 -17.74 6.35
CA LEU A 74 17.40 -17.00 7.04
C LEU A 74 16.96 -17.72 8.33
N LEU A 75 16.83 -19.05 8.31
CA LEU A 75 16.47 -19.85 9.50
C LEU A 75 17.36 -19.60 10.72
N LYS A 76 18.59 -19.14 10.53
CA LYS A 76 19.53 -18.82 11.63
C LYS A 76 19.34 -17.42 12.19
N LEU A 77 18.60 -16.56 11.49
CA LEU A 77 18.35 -15.16 11.86
C LEU A 77 16.96 -14.98 12.49
N LEU A 78 16.02 -15.88 12.23
CA LEU A 78 14.68 -15.86 12.80
C LEU A 78 14.71 -16.26 14.27
N ASN A 79 14.11 -15.45 15.13
CA ASN A 79 14.01 -15.73 16.55
C ASN A 79 12.71 -16.50 16.86
N ASP A 80 11.62 -16.16 16.19
CA ASP A 80 10.32 -16.81 16.42
C ASP A 80 10.30 -18.28 15.96
N GLU A 81 9.65 -19.14 16.76
CA GLU A 81 9.59 -20.58 16.48
C GLU A 81 8.60 -20.90 15.36
N ASN A 82 7.46 -20.20 15.32
CA ASN A 82 6.45 -20.39 14.28
C ASN A 82 6.98 -19.95 12.91
N MET A 83 7.61 -18.77 12.85
CA MET A 83 8.28 -18.23 11.66
C MET A 83 9.36 -19.19 11.14
N ARG A 84 10.15 -19.80 12.04
CA ARG A 84 11.14 -20.83 11.65
C ARG A 84 10.50 -22.09 11.09
N SER A 85 9.41 -22.56 11.68
CA SER A 85 8.67 -23.72 11.18
C SER A 85 8.13 -23.48 9.78
N ILE A 86 7.51 -22.31 9.56
CA ILE A 86 6.98 -21.90 8.25
C ILE A 86 8.11 -21.76 7.22
N ALA A 87 9.22 -21.11 7.59
CA ALA A 87 10.37 -20.98 6.71
C ALA A 87 10.99 -22.34 6.31
N GLN A 88 10.98 -23.34 7.20
CA GLN A 88 11.38 -24.71 6.87
C GLN A 88 10.43 -25.34 5.85
N HIS A 89 9.12 -25.24 6.09
CA HIS A 89 8.11 -25.74 5.17
C HIS A 89 8.23 -25.10 3.78
N LEU A 90 8.38 -23.78 3.70
CA LEU A 90 8.60 -23.07 2.45
C LEU A 90 9.88 -23.51 1.74
N GLY A 91 10.94 -23.84 2.49
CA GLY A 91 12.16 -24.43 1.93
C GLY A 91 11.90 -25.79 1.27
N GLU A 92 11.07 -26.63 1.86
CA GLU A 92 10.63 -27.89 1.26
C GLU A 92 9.77 -27.66 0.01
N GLN A 93 8.84 -26.69 0.05
CA GLN A 93 8.02 -26.30 -1.10
C GLN A 93 8.89 -25.83 -2.29
N LEU A 94 9.92 -25.01 -2.05
CA LEU A 94 10.85 -24.61 -3.10
C LEU A 94 11.62 -25.79 -3.69
N ASN A 95 11.98 -26.80 -2.89
CA ASN A 95 12.62 -28.02 -3.40
C ASN A 95 11.66 -28.85 -4.28
N LEU A 96 10.37 -28.89 -3.95
CA LEU A 96 9.34 -29.51 -4.78
C LEU A 96 9.13 -28.73 -6.08
N LEU A 97 9.13 -27.40 -6.00
CA LEU A 97 8.98 -26.50 -7.15
C LEU A 97 10.07 -26.76 -8.21
N MET A 98 11.31 -27.05 -7.79
CA MET A 98 12.42 -27.38 -8.69
C MET A 98 12.17 -28.60 -9.59
N GLN A 99 11.22 -29.46 -9.23
CA GLN A 99 10.91 -30.71 -9.94
C GLN A 99 9.69 -30.58 -10.86
N GLN A 100 9.01 -29.43 -10.83
CA GLN A 100 7.78 -29.19 -11.58
C GLN A 100 8.06 -28.60 -12.97
N THR A 101 7.11 -28.84 -13.89
CA THR A 101 7.13 -28.28 -15.25
C THR A 101 5.80 -27.64 -15.62
N ASP A 102 4.69 -28.13 -15.06
CA ASP A 102 3.36 -27.55 -15.28
C ASP A 102 3.25 -26.14 -14.69
N SER A 103 3.00 -25.16 -15.58
CA SER A 103 2.96 -23.74 -15.21
C SER A 103 1.80 -23.42 -14.26
N VAL A 104 0.65 -24.08 -14.40
CA VAL A 104 -0.54 -23.81 -13.58
C VAL A 104 -0.33 -24.32 -12.15
N SER A 105 0.22 -25.52 -11.99
CA SER A 105 0.56 -26.08 -10.67
C SER A 105 1.61 -25.23 -9.95
N ILE A 106 2.64 -24.78 -10.67
CA ILE A 106 3.65 -23.84 -10.14
C ILE A 106 2.99 -22.56 -9.63
N ALA A 107 2.11 -21.96 -10.44
CA ALA A 107 1.43 -20.72 -10.05
C ALA A 107 0.53 -20.90 -8.82
N LYS A 108 -0.20 -22.02 -8.73
CA LYS A 108 -1.01 -22.39 -7.55
C LYS A 108 -0.17 -22.50 -6.29
N GLN A 109 0.98 -23.18 -6.38
CA GLN A 109 1.86 -23.36 -5.25
C GLN A 109 2.44 -22.02 -4.78
N LEU A 110 2.91 -21.18 -5.69
CA LEU A 110 3.45 -19.85 -5.35
C LEU A 110 2.41 -18.96 -4.67
N GLU A 111 1.17 -18.95 -5.17
CA GLU A 111 0.07 -18.20 -4.55
C GLU A 111 -0.23 -18.71 -3.14
N ALA A 112 -0.31 -20.03 -2.95
CA ALA A 112 -0.56 -20.62 -1.63
C ALA A 112 0.58 -20.36 -0.64
N ASP A 113 1.83 -20.45 -1.08
CA ASP A 113 3.00 -20.20 -0.24
C ASP A 113 3.08 -18.73 0.20
N LEU A 114 2.76 -17.78 -0.70
CA LEU A 114 2.73 -16.36 -0.36
C LEU A 114 1.53 -16.00 0.52
N GLU A 115 0.37 -16.61 0.30
CA GLU A 115 -0.79 -16.48 1.19
C GLU A 115 -0.48 -17.01 2.60
N LEU A 116 0.24 -18.14 2.70
CA LEU A 116 0.73 -18.67 3.97
C LEU A 116 1.60 -17.64 4.69
N ILE A 117 2.56 -17.01 3.99
CA ILE A 117 3.40 -15.95 4.58
C ILE A 117 2.55 -14.75 5.00
N GLN A 118 1.60 -14.30 4.17
CA GLN A 118 0.73 -13.15 4.48
C GLN A 118 -0.14 -13.43 5.72
N SER A 119 -0.62 -14.66 5.89
CA SER A 119 -1.49 -15.06 7.01
C SER A 119 -0.79 -15.23 8.36
N ILE A 120 0.55 -15.09 8.42
CA ILE A 120 1.29 -15.13 9.69
C ILE A 120 0.84 -13.96 10.57
N ASP A 121 0.21 -14.28 11.69
CA ASP A 121 -0.12 -13.31 12.73
C ASP A 121 1.15 -12.95 13.50
N VAL A 122 1.46 -11.66 13.52
CA VAL A 122 2.63 -11.09 14.23
C VAL A 122 2.22 -10.38 15.51
N GLU A 123 0.94 -10.40 15.88
CA GLU A 123 0.41 -9.82 17.13
C GLU A 123 0.77 -8.33 17.34
N ASP A 124 0.83 -7.55 16.25
CA ASP A 124 1.31 -6.16 16.23
C ASP A 124 2.73 -5.98 16.82
N ASP A 125 3.58 -7.00 16.70
CA ASP A 125 4.99 -6.97 17.11
C ASP A 125 5.88 -6.57 15.92
N PHE A 126 6.66 -5.51 16.10
CA PHE A 126 7.54 -4.99 15.05
C PHE A 126 8.71 -5.93 14.74
N GLU A 127 9.28 -6.62 15.72
CA GLU A 127 10.38 -7.56 15.48
C GLU A 127 9.88 -8.77 14.67
N HIS A 128 8.71 -9.31 15.03
CA HIS A 128 8.09 -10.39 14.25
C HIS A 128 7.66 -9.92 12.85
N GLN A 129 7.18 -8.67 12.71
CA GLN A 129 6.87 -8.10 11.39
C GLN A 129 8.12 -7.97 10.52
N LEU A 130 9.26 -7.55 11.09
CA LEU A 130 10.54 -7.51 10.38
C LEU A 130 10.97 -8.90 9.90
N GLU A 131 10.84 -9.90 10.77
CA GLU A 131 11.10 -11.30 10.42
C GLU A 131 10.19 -11.80 9.29
N LYS A 132 8.90 -11.47 9.34
CA LYS A 132 7.91 -11.78 8.29
C LYS A 132 8.27 -11.12 6.95
N ILE A 133 8.65 -9.85 6.95
CA ILE A 133 9.11 -9.11 5.76
C ILE A 133 10.38 -9.76 5.16
N LEU A 134 11.33 -10.13 6.02
CA LEU A 134 12.56 -10.82 5.60
C LEU A 134 12.26 -12.20 4.99
N LEU A 135 11.34 -12.96 5.59
CA LEU A 135 10.87 -14.24 5.06
C LEU A 135 10.22 -14.09 3.70
N HIS A 136 9.25 -13.18 3.58
CA HIS A 136 8.53 -12.88 2.34
C HIS A 136 9.50 -12.55 1.19
N ARG A 137 10.41 -11.60 1.42
CA ARG A 137 11.41 -11.19 0.43
C ARG A 137 12.33 -12.34 0.04
N THR A 138 12.82 -13.09 1.03
CA THR A 138 13.74 -14.20 0.80
C THR A 138 13.06 -15.28 -0.04
N TYR A 139 11.82 -15.65 0.30
CA TYR A 139 11.05 -16.61 -0.48
C TYR A 139 10.89 -16.16 -1.94
N ILE A 140 10.44 -14.92 -2.18
CA ILE A 140 10.26 -14.36 -3.52
C ILE A 140 11.54 -14.47 -4.37
N PHE A 141 12.69 -14.06 -3.81
CA PHE A 141 13.96 -14.10 -4.54
C PHE A 141 14.42 -15.53 -4.86
N ASN A 142 14.24 -16.47 -3.93
CA ASN A 142 14.62 -17.87 -4.16
C ASN A 142 13.67 -18.52 -5.19
N ALA A 143 12.36 -18.27 -5.09
CA ALA A 143 11.36 -18.74 -6.05
C ALA A 143 11.67 -18.22 -7.47
N ALA A 144 11.95 -16.92 -7.61
CA ALA A 144 12.29 -16.32 -8.90
C ALA A 144 13.52 -16.95 -9.56
N GLN A 145 14.57 -17.26 -8.77
CA GLN A 145 15.75 -17.96 -9.26
C GLN A 145 15.42 -19.35 -9.79
N ILE A 146 14.58 -20.11 -9.06
CA ILE A 146 14.15 -21.45 -9.45
C ILE A 146 13.33 -21.37 -10.76
N ILE A 147 12.29 -20.53 -10.81
CA ILE A 147 11.38 -20.42 -11.96
C ILE A 147 12.11 -20.08 -13.26
N ARG A 148 13.11 -19.20 -13.19
CA ARG A 148 13.95 -18.86 -14.34
C ARG A 148 14.67 -20.07 -14.93
N SER A 149 15.11 -21.00 -14.08
CA SER A 149 15.82 -22.21 -14.48
C SER A 149 14.91 -23.34 -14.99
N LEU A 150 13.62 -23.35 -14.62
CA LEU A 150 12.69 -24.44 -14.95
C LEU A 150 12.36 -24.52 -16.45
N ALA A 151 12.07 -25.71 -16.96
CA ALA A 151 11.50 -25.89 -18.30
C ALA A 151 9.96 -25.93 -18.18
N LEU A 152 9.32 -24.75 -18.26
CA LEU A 152 7.87 -24.64 -18.07
C LEU A 152 7.09 -25.11 -19.31
N THR A 153 5.97 -25.80 -19.07
CA THR A 153 4.95 -26.12 -20.07
C THR A 153 3.77 -25.16 -19.90
N PRO A 154 3.58 -24.20 -20.83
CA PRO A 154 2.43 -23.29 -20.81
C PRO A 154 1.11 -24.02 -21.04
N PRO A 155 -0.03 -23.44 -20.63
CA PRO A 155 -1.35 -23.96 -20.99
C PRO A 155 -1.56 -23.94 -22.51
N GLU A 156 -2.10 -25.02 -23.06
CA GLU A 156 -2.46 -25.13 -24.48
C GLU A 156 -3.85 -24.54 -24.73
N ASP A 157 -3.91 -23.24 -24.98
CA ASP A 157 -5.15 -22.55 -25.32
C ASP A 157 -4.97 -21.51 -26.44
N ILE A 158 -6.04 -20.76 -26.73
CA ILE A 158 -6.10 -19.78 -27.82
C ILE A 158 -5.07 -18.64 -27.69
N ARG A 159 -4.48 -18.42 -26.51
CA ARG A 159 -3.44 -17.43 -26.25
C ARG A 159 -2.08 -17.83 -26.80
N GLN A 160 -1.83 -19.14 -26.91
CA GLN A 160 -0.56 -19.70 -27.37
C GLN A 160 0.65 -19.10 -26.63
N LEU A 161 0.55 -18.99 -25.30
CA LEU A 161 1.59 -18.40 -24.46
C LEU A 161 2.90 -19.19 -24.58
N SER A 162 4.01 -18.49 -24.72
CA SER A 162 5.34 -19.12 -24.66
C SER A 162 5.80 -19.34 -23.22
N ALA A 163 6.67 -20.33 -22.99
CA ALA A 163 7.29 -20.56 -21.69
C ALA A 163 8.05 -19.33 -21.17
N HIS A 164 8.60 -18.53 -22.08
CA HIS A 164 9.26 -17.26 -21.77
C HIS A 164 8.28 -16.21 -21.22
N GLN A 165 7.14 -16.03 -21.86
CA GLN A 165 6.09 -15.11 -21.40
C GLN A 165 5.53 -15.52 -20.05
N VAL A 166 5.31 -16.83 -19.83
CA VAL A 166 4.85 -17.36 -18.55
C VAL A 166 5.85 -17.06 -17.44
N LYS A 167 7.14 -17.40 -17.61
CA LYS A 167 8.18 -17.10 -16.61
C LYS A 167 8.23 -15.62 -16.28
N ARG A 168 8.15 -14.76 -17.29
CA ARG A 168 8.26 -13.31 -17.15
C ARG A 168 7.06 -12.74 -16.43
N PHE A 169 5.85 -13.19 -16.74
CA PHE A 169 4.67 -12.80 -15.99
C PHE A 169 4.79 -13.21 -14.51
N ILE A 170 5.18 -14.45 -14.24
CA ILE A 170 5.32 -14.92 -12.85
C ILE A 170 6.38 -14.09 -12.10
N VAL A 171 7.55 -13.86 -12.69
CA VAL A 171 8.68 -13.23 -11.99
C VAL A 171 8.63 -11.70 -11.99
N GLU A 172 8.45 -11.07 -13.16
CA GLU A 172 8.54 -9.61 -13.33
C GLU A 172 7.20 -8.89 -13.14
N VAL A 173 6.08 -9.61 -13.13
CA VAL A 173 4.75 -9.04 -12.82
C VAL A 173 4.28 -9.52 -11.46
N TYR A 174 3.97 -10.81 -11.31
CA TYR A 174 3.33 -11.32 -10.10
C TYR A 174 4.22 -11.20 -8.86
N LEU A 175 5.36 -11.89 -8.82
CA LEU A 175 6.27 -11.86 -7.66
C LEU A 175 6.80 -10.45 -7.37
N LYS A 176 7.01 -9.65 -8.41
CA LYS A 176 7.46 -8.27 -8.28
C LYS A 176 6.39 -7.36 -7.67
N GLN A 177 5.13 -7.52 -8.08
CA GLN A 177 4.01 -6.82 -7.44
C GLN A 177 3.88 -7.21 -5.97
N GLN A 178 4.03 -8.51 -5.64
CA GLN A 178 4.00 -8.97 -4.25
C GLN A 178 5.09 -8.28 -3.41
N LEU A 179 6.30 -8.14 -3.97
CA LEU A 179 7.41 -7.48 -3.29
C LEU A 179 7.25 -5.96 -3.13
N LEU A 180 6.78 -5.28 -4.19
CA LEU A 180 6.73 -3.81 -4.25
C LEU A 180 5.40 -3.22 -3.74
N ALA A 181 4.31 -4.01 -3.71
CA ALA A 181 2.96 -3.58 -3.35
C ALA A 181 2.55 -2.29 -4.11
N ASP A 182 2.18 -1.22 -3.41
CA ASP A 182 1.81 0.08 -4.01
C ASP A 182 2.97 0.78 -4.72
N GLY A 183 4.21 0.33 -4.46
CA GLY A 183 5.40 0.71 -5.19
C GLY A 183 5.57 -0.05 -6.52
N PHE A 184 4.62 -0.89 -6.94
CA PHE A 184 4.60 -1.52 -8.28
C PHE A 184 3.82 -0.67 -9.27
N GLN A 185 4.37 -0.42 -10.46
CA GLN A 185 3.67 0.35 -11.48
C GLN A 185 2.62 -0.53 -12.17
N THR A 186 1.36 -0.34 -11.81
CA THR A 186 0.26 -1.24 -12.15
C THR A 186 -0.31 -1.04 -13.56
N SER A 187 -0.21 0.14 -14.17
CA SER A 187 -0.80 0.37 -15.49
C SER A 187 -0.15 1.51 -16.26
N LEU A 188 0.26 1.23 -17.49
CA LEU A 188 0.51 2.24 -18.51
C LEU A 188 -0.81 2.60 -19.19
N LYS A 189 -0.96 3.87 -19.57
CA LYS A 189 -2.07 4.26 -20.45
C LYS A 189 -1.72 3.78 -21.86
N ALA A 190 -2.60 3.01 -22.48
CA ALA A 190 -2.34 2.48 -23.82
C ALA A 190 -2.07 3.61 -24.85
N GLN A 191 -2.70 4.77 -24.69
CA GLN A 191 -2.46 5.95 -25.53
C GLN A 191 -1.02 6.51 -25.49
N ASP A 192 -0.30 6.29 -24.39
CA ASP A 192 1.07 6.79 -24.19
C ASP A 192 2.11 5.86 -24.83
N ILE A 193 1.70 4.65 -25.20
CA ILE A 193 2.54 3.67 -25.89
C ILE A 193 2.52 4.00 -27.39
N ALA A 194 3.69 4.27 -27.97
CA ALA A 194 3.82 4.71 -29.36
C ALA A 194 3.28 3.71 -30.41
N HIS A 195 3.16 2.43 -30.05
CA HIS A 195 2.76 1.37 -30.98
C HIS A 195 1.27 1.51 -31.40
N PRO A 196 0.93 1.43 -32.70
CA PRO A 196 -0.41 1.76 -33.22
C PRO A 196 -1.57 0.99 -32.57
N ILE A 197 -1.38 -0.30 -32.27
CA ILE A 197 -2.44 -1.10 -31.61
C ILE A 197 -2.78 -0.55 -30.23
N PHE A 198 -1.80 -0.03 -29.48
CA PHE A 198 -2.03 0.55 -28.17
C PHE A 198 -2.69 1.91 -28.31
N LYS A 199 -2.11 2.77 -29.17
CA LYS A 199 -2.57 4.14 -29.36
C LYS A 199 -4.01 4.26 -29.88
N TYR A 200 -4.45 3.36 -30.77
CA TYR A 200 -5.74 3.49 -31.44
C TYR A 200 -6.77 2.44 -31.02
N PHE A 201 -6.37 1.18 -30.84
CA PHE A 201 -7.31 0.11 -30.50
C PHE A 201 -7.43 -0.05 -28.99
N LEU A 202 -6.35 -0.40 -28.29
CA LEU A 202 -6.41 -0.62 -26.84
C LEU A 202 -6.77 0.65 -26.07
N ALA A 203 -6.32 1.83 -26.49
CA ALA A 203 -6.73 3.09 -25.86
C ALA A 203 -8.26 3.28 -25.90
N ARG A 204 -8.91 2.91 -27.00
CA ARG A 204 -10.37 2.94 -27.12
C ARG A 204 -11.02 1.86 -26.26
N GLU A 205 -10.50 0.63 -26.31
CA GLU A 205 -11.05 -0.46 -25.51
C GLU A 205 -10.89 -0.20 -24.01
N GLN A 206 -9.80 0.45 -23.56
CA GLN A 206 -9.52 0.77 -22.15
C GLN A 206 -10.47 1.85 -21.59
N GLN A 207 -11.18 2.61 -22.44
CA GLN A 207 -12.20 3.58 -22.01
C GLN A 207 -13.46 2.87 -21.50
N SER A 208 -13.90 1.84 -22.23
CA SER A 208 -15.15 1.12 -21.96
C SER A 208 -14.95 -0.21 -21.23
N ARG A 209 -13.72 -0.73 -21.23
CA ARG A 209 -13.34 -1.99 -20.59
C ARG A 209 -12.21 -1.76 -19.62
N HIS A 210 -12.26 -2.47 -18.51
CA HIS A 210 -11.21 -2.33 -17.53
C HIS A 210 -10.17 -3.45 -17.67
N PHE A 211 -8.93 -3.04 -18.01
CA PHE A 211 -7.76 -3.90 -18.00
C PHE A 211 -6.49 -3.08 -17.73
N TYR A 212 -5.50 -3.75 -17.17
CA TYR A 212 -4.18 -3.22 -16.91
C TYR A 212 -3.26 -3.48 -18.10
N VAL A 213 -2.43 -2.50 -18.45
CA VAL A 213 -1.36 -2.67 -19.44
C VAL A 213 -0.03 -2.56 -18.75
N LEU A 214 0.73 -3.65 -18.73
CA LEU A 214 2.04 -3.74 -18.12
C LEU A 214 3.11 -3.88 -19.19
N GLN A 215 4.25 -3.24 -18.96
CA GLN A 215 5.41 -3.35 -19.83
C GLN A 215 6.55 -4.04 -19.11
N THR A 216 7.09 -5.05 -19.76
CA THR A 216 8.41 -5.60 -19.47
C THR A 216 9.36 -5.24 -20.62
N PRO A 217 10.67 -5.46 -20.51
CA PRO A 217 11.60 -5.09 -21.58
C PRO A 217 11.33 -5.75 -22.95
N SER A 218 10.64 -6.90 -22.98
CA SER A 218 10.37 -7.67 -24.20
C SER A 218 8.89 -7.85 -24.53
N ASP A 219 8.01 -7.80 -23.54
CA ASP A 219 6.60 -8.16 -23.68
C ASP A 219 5.70 -7.11 -23.03
N TYR A 220 4.52 -6.90 -23.63
CA TYR A 220 3.41 -6.24 -22.96
C TYR A 220 2.42 -7.27 -22.44
N PHE A 221 1.91 -7.05 -21.23
CA PHE A 221 0.84 -7.88 -20.65
C PHE A 221 -0.43 -7.05 -20.52
N ILE A 222 -1.55 -7.63 -20.96
CA ILE A 222 -2.87 -7.03 -20.84
C ILE A 222 -3.65 -7.91 -19.87
N VAL A 223 -3.99 -7.41 -18.68
CA VAL A 223 -4.55 -8.23 -17.60
C VAL A 223 -5.92 -7.72 -17.21
N ALA A 224 -6.91 -8.60 -17.21
CA ALA A 224 -8.25 -8.31 -16.73
C ALA A 224 -8.27 -8.36 -15.19
N PRO A 225 -8.90 -7.39 -14.51
CA PRO A 225 -9.12 -7.44 -13.06
C PRO A 225 -10.09 -8.55 -12.67
N CYS A 226 -10.04 -9.01 -11.41
CA CYS A 226 -11.05 -9.91 -10.85
C CYS A 226 -11.79 -9.23 -9.72
N ALA A 227 -13.12 -9.34 -9.70
CA ALA A 227 -13.90 -8.89 -8.56
C ALA A 227 -13.76 -9.81 -7.34
N GLN A 228 -13.47 -11.08 -7.57
CA GLN A 228 -13.49 -12.12 -6.54
C GLN A 228 -12.15 -12.27 -5.81
N THR A 229 -11.07 -11.65 -6.30
CA THR A 229 -9.75 -11.75 -5.69
C THR A 229 -9.23 -10.38 -5.28
N GLU A 230 -8.65 -10.29 -4.09
CA GLU A 230 -7.95 -9.08 -3.65
C GLU A 230 -6.67 -8.81 -4.47
N LEU A 231 -6.08 -9.87 -5.03
CA LEU A 231 -4.89 -9.78 -5.87
C LEU A 231 -5.21 -9.18 -7.25
N THR A 232 -4.63 -8.01 -7.53
CA THR A 232 -4.72 -7.35 -8.85
C THR A 232 -4.08 -8.21 -9.95
N PHE A 233 -2.91 -8.79 -9.69
CA PHE A 233 -2.25 -9.73 -10.60
C PHE A 233 -2.11 -11.08 -9.90
N SER A 234 -2.68 -12.12 -10.49
CA SER A 234 -2.58 -13.51 -10.03
C SER A 234 -1.91 -14.33 -11.12
N ALA A 235 -0.84 -15.06 -10.75
CA ALA A 235 -0.12 -15.95 -11.67
C ALA A 235 -1.03 -17.08 -12.16
N ARG A 236 -1.81 -17.68 -11.26
CA ARG A 236 -2.71 -18.78 -11.58
C ARG A 236 -3.81 -18.29 -12.50
N ARG A 237 -4.49 -17.20 -12.14
CA ARG A 237 -5.59 -16.65 -12.94
C ARG A 237 -5.11 -16.21 -14.31
N PHE A 238 -3.92 -15.62 -14.42
CA PHE A 238 -3.32 -15.30 -15.72
C PHE A 238 -3.17 -16.53 -16.63
N LEU A 239 -2.90 -17.72 -16.07
CA LEU A 239 -2.75 -18.96 -16.84
C LEU A 239 -4.05 -19.72 -17.04
N GLU A 240 -5.06 -19.51 -16.20
CA GLU A 240 -6.36 -20.16 -16.32
C GLU A 240 -7.33 -19.37 -17.21
N THR A 241 -8.32 -20.06 -17.77
CA THR A 241 -9.44 -19.45 -18.49
C THR A 241 -10.73 -19.65 -17.71
N GLU A 242 -11.67 -18.72 -17.85
CA GLU A 242 -12.96 -18.77 -17.18
C GLU A 242 -14.03 -19.27 -18.15
N GLN A 243 -14.97 -20.10 -17.69
CA GLN A 243 -16.10 -20.49 -18.53
C GLN A 243 -17.05 -19.31 -18.67
N SER A 244 -17.40 -18.97 -19.91
CA SER A 244 -18.39 -17.95 -20.20
C SER A 244 -19.79 -18.55 -20.14
N GLU A 245 -20.71 -17.90 -19.43
CA GLU A 245 -22.14 -18.26 -19.47
C GLU A 245 -22.80 -17.87 -20.80
N PHE A 246 -22.19 -16.93 -21.54
CA PHE A 246 -22.79 -16.27 -22.70
C PHE A 246 -22.06 -16.51 -24.03
N SER A 247 -20.91 -17.20 -24.02
CA SER A 247 -20.15 -17.50 -25.24
C SER A 247 -19.58 -18.91 -25.25
N ASP A 248 -19.54 -19.51 -26.45
CA ASP A 248 -18.89 -20.81 -26.66
C ASP A 248 -17.36 -20.76 -26.48
N PHE A 249 -16.79 -19.54 -26.44
CA PHE A 249 -15.38 -19.31 -26.17
C PHE A 249 -15.13 -19.03 -24.69
N PRO A 250 -14.05 -19.58 -24.11
CA PRO A 250 -13.67 -19.29 -22.74
C PRO A 250 -13.16 -17.84 -22.62
N LEU A 251 -13.45 -17.21 -21.47
CA LEU A 251 -12.95 -15.89 -21.13
C LEU A 251 -11.48 -15.96 -20.71
N LEU A 252 -10.73 -14.94 -21.11
CA LEU A 252 -9.30 -14.82 -20.87
C LEU A 252 -9.04 -13.83 -19.75
N ASN A 253 -8.13 -14.17 -18.84
CA ASN A 253 -7.78 -13.27 -17.73
C ASN A 253 -6.55 -12.41 -18.00
N GLY A 254 -5.77 -12.78 -19.01
CA GLY A 254 -4.67 -11.97 -19.47
C GLY A 254 -4.09 -12.45 -20.78
N LEU A 255 -3.41 -11.54 -21.45
CA LEU A 255 -2.76 -11.70 -22.75
C LEU A 255 -1.31 -11.27 -22.65
N ALA A 256 -0.47 -11.84 -23.50
CA ALA A 256 0.91 -11.42 -23.70
C ALA A 256 1.13 -11.04 -25.17
N LEU A 257 1.79 -9.92 -25.39
CA LEU A 257 2.15 -9.41 -26.71
C LEU A 257 3.66 -9.25 -26.78
N ASP A 258 4.31 -10.00 -27.66
CA ASP A 258 5.74 -9.79 -27.98
C ASP A 258 5.87 -8.55 -28.90
N ILE A 259 6.71 -7.61 -28.48
CA ILE A 259 6.96 -6.34 -29.17
C ILE A 259 7.59 -6.56 -30.55
N ARG A 260 8.26 -7.70 -30.76
CA ARG A 260 8.97 -8.02 -32.01
C ARG A 260 8.08 -8.64 -33.08
N SER A 261 7.00 -9.32 -32.69
CA SER A 261 6.06 -9.98 -33.62
C SER A 261 4.87 -9.10 -34.02
N SER A 262 4.70 -7.94 -33.39
CA SER A 262 3.53 -7.05 -33.57
C SER A 262 3.47 -6.29 -34.90
N VAL A 263 4.28 -6.68 -35.90
CA VAL A 263 4.32 -6.07 -37.24
C VAL A 263 3.46 -6.83 -38.26
N GLU A 264 3.06 -8.08 -37.95
CA GLU A 264 2.26 -8.92 -38.83
C GLU A 264 0.76 -8.68 -38.66
N ASN A 265 0.04 -8.44 -39.76
CA ASN A 265 -1.39 -8.11 -39.73
C ASN A 265 -2.25 -9.25 -39.17
N GLU A 266 -1.94 -10.51 -39.50
CA GLU A 266 -2.68 -11.68 -39.00
C GLU A 266 -2.55 -11.82 -37.47
N PHE A 267 -1.35 -11.60 -36.94
CA PHE A 267 -1.10 -11.61 -35.51
C PHE A 267 -1.88 -10.50 -34.78
N ILE A 268 -1.93 -9.29 -35.36
CA ILE A 268 -2.69 -8.18 -34.79
C ILE A 268 -4.19 -8.48 -34.76
N GLU A 269 -4.77 -9.01 -35.84
CA GLU A 269 -6.19 -9.35 -35.86
C GLU A 269 -6.52 -10.48 -34.87
N HIS A 270 -5.65 -11.49 -34.76
CA HIS A 270 -5.79 -12.52 -33.73
C HIS A 270 -5.76 -11.93 -32.31
N PHE A 271 -4.82 -11.03 -32.04
CA PHE A 271 -4.72 -10.35 -30.76
C PHE A 271 -5.96 -9.48 -30.46
N LYS A 272 -6.49 -8.74 -31.44
CA LYS A 272 -7.75 -7.99 -31.27
C LYS A 272 -8.90 -8.91 -30.88
N ASN A 273 -9.01 -10.08 -31.51
CA ASN A 273 -10.03 -11.07 -31.17
C ASN A 273 -9.84 -11.59 -29.74
N GLN A 274 -8.61 -11.84 -29.31
CA GLN A 274 -8.33 -12.23 -27.92
C GLN A 274 -8.69 -11.15 -26.90
N VAL A 275 -8.48 -9.86 -27.22
CA VAL A 275 -8.88 -8.73 -26.37
C VAL A 275 -10.41 -8.68 -26.19
N MET A 276 -11.18 -9.11 -27.19
CA MET A 276 -12.64 -9.23 -27.08
C MET A 276 -13.08 -10.35 -26.13
N LEU A 277 -12.20 -11.31 -25.83
CA LEU A 277 -12.45 -12.43 -24.92
C LEU A 277 -11.95 -12.16 -23.50
N LEU A 278 -11.41 -10.98 -23.19
CA LEU A 278 -10.98 -10.65 -21.83
C LEU A 278 -12.17 -10.65 -20.85
N ALA A 279 -12.00 -11.25 -19.68
CA ALA A 279 -12.98 -11.24 -18.60
C ALA A 279 -13.31 -9.79 -18.18
N GLY A 280 -14.58 -9.51 -17.91
CA GLY A 280 -15.06 -8.16 -17.56
C GLY A 280 -15.27 -7.20 -18.76
N ALA A 281 -14.97 -7.62 -19.99
CA ALA A 281 -15.18 -6.80 -21.20
C ALA A 281 -16.65 -6.71 -21.68
N GLN A 282 -17.57 -7.44 -21.04
CA GLN A 282 -18.93 -7.65 -21.54
C GLN A 282 -19.98 -6.68 -20.96
N ALA A 283 -19.71 -6.03 -19.84
CA ALA A 283 -20.67 -5.12 -19.21
C ALA A 283 -20.65 -3.73 -19.88
N HIS A 284 -21.83 -3.26 -20.32
CA HIS A 284 -21.97 -1.90 -20.82
C HIS A 284 -22.01 -0.90 -19.66
N VAL A 285 -20.99 -0.05 -19.56
CA VAL A 285 -20.94 1.03 -18.56
C VAL A 285 -21.57 2.30 -19.16
N PRO A 286 -22.50 2.97 -18.48
CA PRO A 286 -23.05 4.25 -18.90
C PRO A 286 -21.98 5.31 -19.19
N ILE A 287 -22.23 6.14 -20.20
CA ILE A 287 -21.32 7.21 -20.63
C ILE A 287 -21.07 8.21 -19.49
N ASP A 288 -22.08 8.48 -18.65
CA ASP A 288 -21.96 9.43 -17.54
C ASP A 288 -20.96 8.94 -16.48
N ILE A 289 -20.97 7.63 -16.17
CA ILE A 289 -19.99 7.00 -15.27
C ILE A 289 -18.59 7.05 -15.90
N GLN A 290 -18.46 6.69 -17.18
CA GLN A 290 -17.18 6.76 -17.89
C GLN A 290 -16.60 8.18 -17.88
N SER A 291 -17.42 9.18 -18.22
CA SER A 291 -17.06 10.60 -18.25
C SER A 291 -16.60 11.09 -16.88
N LEU A 292 -17.29 10.72 -15.81
CA LEU A 292 -16.90 11.09 -14.45
C LEU A 292 -15.56 10.45 -14.05
N MET A 293 -15.34 9.16 -14.37
CA MET A 293 -14.07 8.49 -14.10
C MET A 293 -12.91 9.10 -14.92
N ASP A 294 -13.16 9.52 -16.15
CA ASP A 294 -12.17 10.21 -16.97
C ASP A 294 -11.86 11.61 -16.41
N GLN A 295 -12.86 12.31 -15.86
CA GLN A 295 -12.63 13.58 -15.15
C GLN A 295 -11.77 13.38 -13.90
N PHE A 296 -12.00 12.33 -13.11
CA PHE A 296 -11.15 12.01 -11.97
C PHE A 296 -9.71 11.69 -12.40
N GLN A 297 -9.54 10.95 -13.48
CA GLN A 297 -8.23 10.67 -14.05
C GLN A 297 -7.52 11.96 -14.47
N GLN A 298 -8.21 12.88 -15.16
CA GLN A 298 -7.66 14.20 -15.52
C GLN A 298 -7.29 15.04 -14.30
N ILE A 299 -8.12 15.05 -13.25
CA ILE A 299 -7.80 15.75 -11.99
C ILE A 299 -6.54 15.15 -11.36
N SER A 300 -6.42 13.82 -11.36
CA SER A 300 -5.24 13.12 -10.85
C SER A 300 -3.97 13.53 -11.63
N ASP A 301 -4.03 13.48 -12.96
CA ASP A 301 -2.91 13.77 -13.85
C ASP A 301 -2.49 15.24 -13.86
N ASP A 302 -3.45 16.15 -13.98
CA ASP A 302 -3.18 17.57 -14.27
C ASP A 302 -3.07 18.42 -13.01
N LYS A 303 -3.57 17.93 -11.85
CA LYS A 303 -3.62 18.71 -10.60
C LYS A 303 -2.93 18.02 -9.45
N LEU A 304 -3.25 16.76 -9.16
CA LEU A 304 -2.76 16.08 -7.95
C LEU A 304 -1.33 15.56 -8.11
N LEU A 305 -1.00 14.87 -9.21
CA LEU A 305 0.36 14.39 -9.48
C LEU A 305 1.39 15.52 -9.51
N PRO A 306 1.16 16.66 -10.17
CA PRO A 306 2.09 17.79 -10.15
C PRO A 306 2.36 18.34 -8.74
N ILE A 307 1.40 18.24 -7.81
CA ILE A 307 1.60 18.65 -6.41
C ILE A 307 2.56 17.69 -5.70
N LEU A 308 2.54 16.39 -6.03
CA LEU A 308 3.42 15.37 -5.44
C LEU A 308 4.80 15.31 -6.12
N GLN A 309 4.92 15.76 -7.36
CA GLN A 309 6.17 15.81 -8.12
C GLN A 309 6.98 17.07 -7.80
N LEU A 310 7.20 17.34 -6.52
CA LEU A 310 7.90 18.54 -6.05
C LEU A 310 9.39 18.52 -6.42
N ASP A 311 9.86 19.60 -7.04
CA ASP A 311 11.30 19.86 -7.23
C ASP A 311 12.00 20.24 -5.91
N SER A 312 11.23 20.69 -4.91
CA SER A 312 11.72 21.09 -3.59
C SER A 312 10.71 20.80 -2.49
N THR A 313 11.20 20.22 -1.38
CA THR A 313 10.41 19.86 -0.19
C THR A 313 10.12 21.02 0.75
N LYS A 314 10.59 22.24 0.44
CA LYS A 314 10.56 23.40 1.36
C LYS A 314 9.15 23.88 1.77
N ASN A 315 8.10 23.51 1.04
CA ASN A 315 6.70 23.88 1.31
C ASN A 315 5.78 22.65 1.32
N ILE A 316 6.26 21.51 1.86
CA ILE A 316 5.50 20.25 1.83
C ILE A 316 4.12 20.37 2.51
N ALA A 317 4.02 21.11 3.63
CA ALA A 317 2.76 21.32 4.35
C ALA A 317 1.67 21.97 3.48
N LEU A 318 2.00 23.06 2.77
CA LEU A 318 1.08 23.74 1.86
C LEU A 318 0.71 22.87 0.65
N ALA A 319 1.66 22.06 0.18
CA ALA A 319 1.40 21.10 -0.90
C ALA A 319 0.41 20.03 -0.44
N ILE A 320 0.58 19.49 0.77
CA ILE A 320 -0.34 18.52 1.39
C ILE A 320 -1.73 19.13 1.55
N GLU A 321 -1.85 20.32 2.15
CA GLU A 321 -3.15 20.98 2.34
C GLU A 321 -3.90 21.15 1.02
N ARG A 322 -3.21 21.66 -0.01
CA ARG A 322 -3.79 21.83 -1.35
C ARG A 322 -4.15 20.49 -1.99
N PHE A 323 -3.36 19.45 -1.77
CA PHE A 323 -3.65 18.11 -2.27
C PHE A 323 -4.93 17.58 -1.62
N GLU A 324 -5.02 17.59 -0.28
CA GLU A 324 -6.16 17.07 0.47
C GLU A 324 -7.44 17.82 0.07
N GLU A 325 -7.39 19.15 -0.06
CA GLU A 325 -8.52 19.97 -0.51
C GLU A 325 -9.03 19.53 -1.89
N ILE A 326 -8.13 19.44 -2.89
CA ILE A 326 -8.52 19.06 -4.26
C ILE A 326 -9.03 17.63 -4.29
N PHE A 327 -8.34 16.71 -3.62
CA PHE A 327 -8.67 15.30 -3.59
C PHE A 327 -10.06 15.08 -2.95
N THR A 328 -10.32 15.71 -1.80
CA THR A 328 -11.62 15.62 -1.14
C THR A 328 -12.73 16.23 -1.99
N LEU A 329 -12.58 17.47 -2.45
CA LEU A 329 -13.68 18.18 -3.12
C LEU A 329 -13.94 17.69 -4.55
N LYS A 330 -12.91 17.21 -5.25
CA LYS A 330 -13.01 16.89 -6.69
C LYS A 330 -13.03 15.40 -7.00
N ILE A 331 -12.63 14.55 -6.05
CA ILE A 331 -12.65 13.09 -6.23
C ILE A 331 -13.55 12.44 -5.18
N LEU A 332 -13.29 12.64 -3.88
CA LEU A 332 -14.01 11.93 -2.82
C LEU A 332 -15.50 12.26 -2.76
N SER A 333 -15.87 13.56 -2.70
CA SER A 333 -17.29 13.93 -2.62
C SER A 333 -18.10 13.51 -3.86
N PRO A 334 -17.60 13.69 -5.10
CA PRO A 334 -18.32 13.20 -6.27
C PRO A 334 -18.37 11.66 -6.36
N LEU A 335 -17.31 10.95 -5.95
CA LEU A 335 -17.30 9.48 -5.88
C LEU A 335 -18.34 8.96 -4.88
N HIS A 336 -18.39 9.56 -3.69
CA HIS A 336 -19.38 9.25 -2.67
C HIS A 336 -20.81 9.41 -3.19
N ARG A 337 -21.10 10.55 -3.83
CA ARG A 337 -22.42 10.81 -4.41
C ARG A 337 -22.79 9.79 -5.47
N LEU A 338 -21.85 9.47 -6.37
CA LEU A 338 -22.04 8.49 -7.43
C LEU A 338 -22.44 7.13 -6.85
N LEU A 339 -21.65 6.63 -5.90
CA LEU A 339 -21.86 5.32 -5.29
C LEU A 339 -23.16 5.25 -4.49
N LYS A 340 -23.51 6.31 -3.74
CA LYS A 340 -24.69 6.31 -2.86
C LYS A 340 -26.01 6.50 -3.60
N TYR A 341 -26.03 7.23 -4.72
CA TYR A 341 -27.29 7.72 -5.30
C TYR A 341 -27.48 7.44 -6.80
N GLU A 342 -26.43 7.11 -7.54
CA GLU A 342 -26.47 7.12 -9.01
C GLU A 342 -26.12 5.76 -9.65
N VAL A 343 -25.77 4.75 -8.84
CA VAL A 343 -25.34 3.43 -9.30
C VAL A 343 -26.09 2.30 -8.60
N ASP A 344 -26.57 1.35 -9.41
CA ASP A 344 -27.49 0.31 -8.97
C ASP A 344 -27.03 -1.10 -9.40
N ASP A 345 -26.12 -1.18 -10.37
CA ASP A 345 -25.68 -2.44 -11.00
C ASP A 345 -24.30 -2.88 -10.51
N SER A 346 -24.17 -4.17 -10.20
CA SER A 346 -22.92 -4.76 -9.69
C SER A 346 -21.73 -4.56 -10.62
N ASN A 347 -21.92 -4.60 -11.94
CA ASN A 347 -20.81 -4.41 -12.88
C ASN A 347 -20.35 -2.96 -12.91
N HIS A 348 -21.26 -2.01 -12.69
CA HIS A 348 -20.91 -0.58 -12.60
C HIS A 348 -20.12 -0.32 -11.33
N PHE A 349 -20.51 -0.92 -10.19
CA PHE A 349 -19.73 -0.85 -8.96
C PHE A 349 -18.31 -1.41 -9.13
N ASP A 350 -18.17 -2.58 -9.76
CA ASP A 350 -16.87 -3.17 -10.05
C ASP A 350 -16.02 -2.25 -10.95
N PHE A 351 -16.61 -1.70 -12.00
CA PHE A 351 -15.93 -0.74 -12.88
C PHE A 351 -15.41 0.48 -12.08
N ILE A 352 -16.27 1.09 -11.25
CA ILE A 352 -15.91 2.27 -10.45
C ILE A 352 -14.83 1.93 -9.44
N TYR A 353 -14.92 0.78 -8.75
CA TYR A 353 -13.91 0.31 -7.80
C TYR A 353 -12.54 0.25 -8.47
N PHE A 354 -12.43 -0.50 -9.57
CA PHE A 354 -11.12 -0.70 -10.17
C PHE A 354 -10.56 0.56 -10.83
N ARG A 355 -11.42 1.40 -11.44
CA ARG A 355 -11.00 2.72 -11.95
C ARG A 355 -10.51 3.63 -10.81
N THR A 356 -11.16 3.59 -9.65
CA THR A 356 -10.70 4.32 -8.46
C THR A 356 -9.32 3.83 -8.01
N MET A 357 -9.12 2.51 -7.89
CA MET A 357 -7.81 1.93 -7.54
C MET A 357 -6.71 2.32 -8.56
N GLN A 358 -7.05 2.32 -9.85
CA GLN A 358 -6.13 2.75 -10.92
C GLN A 358 -5.75 4.23 -10.81
N ILE A 359 -6.69 5.10 -10.44
CA ILE A 359 -6.44 6.53 -10.22
C ILE A 359 -5.55 6.77 -8.98
N LEU A 360 -5.74 5.98 -7.93
CA LEU A 360 -4.94 6.06 -6.70
C LEU A 360 -3.49 5.58 -6.89
N ALA A 361 -3.26 4.57 -7.71
CA ALA A 361 -1.95 3.92 -7.82
C ALA A 361 -0.79 4.89 -8.18
N PRO A 362 -0.89 5.78 -9.19
CA PRO A 362 0.16 6.77 -9.46
C PRO A 362 0.37 7.78 -8.33
N LEU A 363 -0.68 8.12 -7.58
CA LEU A 363 -0.59 9.04 -6.44
C LEU A 363 0.18 8.38 -5.29
N LEU A 364 -0.18 7.15 -4.93
CA LEU A 364 0.52 6.35 -3.92
C LEU A 364 1.98 6.13 -4.30
N MET A 365 2.26 5.76 -5.55
CA MET A 365 3.63 5.65 -6.08
C MET A 365 4.42 6.94 -5.86
N SER A 366 3.83 8.10 -6.15
CA SER A 366 4.49 9.39 -5.97
C SER A 366 4.77 9.70 -4.50
N ILE A 367 3.86 9.33 -3.61
CA ILE A 367 4.04 9.45 -2.16
C ILE A 367 5.18 8.53 -1.69
N GLU A 368 5.21 7.28 -2.17
CA GLU A 368 6.31 6.35 -1.88
C GLU A 368 7.67 6.90 -2.32
N MET A 369 7.71 7.56 -3.47
CA MET A 369 8.90 8.22 -3.97
C MET A 369 9.36 9.38 -3.08
N LEU A 370 8.43 10.15 -2.53
CA LEU A 370 8.73 11.23 -1.59
C LEU A 370 9.23 10.66 -0.25
N ARG A 371 8.65 9.54 0.20
CA ARG A 371 8.96 8.90 1.48
C ARG A 371 10.39 8.39 1.61
N ILE A 372 11.01 8.00 0.49
CA ILE A 372 12.42 7.58 0.49
C ILE A 372 13.42 8.74 0.41
N GLN A 373 12.95 9.99 0.22
CA GLN A 373 13.82 11.16 0.14
C GLN A 373 14.40 11.51 1.51
N PRO A 374 15.73 11.74 1.62
CA PRO A 374 16.38 12.05 2.89
C PRO A 374 15.74 13.20 3.67
N GLU A 375 15.19 14.19 2.97
CA GLU A 375 14.56 15.38 3.55
C GLU A 375 13.20 15.09 4.22
N LEU A 376 12.48 14.05 3.77
CA LEU A 376 11.12 13.74 4.21
C LEU A 376 11.02 12.49 5.07
N VAL A 377 12.08 11.67 5.15
CA VAL A 377 12.10 10.43 5.95
C VAL A 377 11.67 10.64 7.40
N ASN A 378 11.98 11.80 7.99
CA ASN A 378 11.65 12.12 9.38
C ASN A 378 10.58 13.24 9.50
N ASP A 379 9.89 13.59 8.41
CA ASP A 379 8.87 14.63 8.43
C ASP A 379 7.52 14.03 8.89
N ASN A 380 7.04 14.46 10.07
CA ASN A 380 5.84 13.90 10.68
C ASN A 380 4.55 14.29 9.93
N GLU A 381 4.49 15.48 9.34
CA GLU A 381 3.30 15.92 8.60
C GLU A 381 3.15 15.12 7.31
N PHE A 382 4.27 14.95 6.58
CA PHE A 382 4.31 14.11 5.40
C PHE A 382 4.04 12.65 5.73
N ALA A 383 4.61 12.10 6.81
CA ALA A 383 4.35 10.73 7.23
C ALA A 383 2.86 10.50 7.51
N LYS A 384 2.20 11.41 8.24
CA LYS A 384 0.75 11.35 8.48
C LYS A 384 -0.06 11.40 7.19
N PHE A 385 0.30 12.28 6.25
CA PHE A 385 -0.35 12.35 4.94
C PHE A 385 -0.20 11.06 4.14
N ALA A 386 1.01 10.49 4.11
CA ALA A 386 1.28 9.22 3.45
C ALA A 386 0.44 8.09 4.06
N ASP A 387 0.36 8.04 5.39
CA ASP A 387 -0.43 7.07 6.13
C ASP A 387 -1.93 7.22 5.86
N LYS A 388 -2.46 8.45 5.75
CA LYS A 388 -3.86 8.70 5.33
C LYS A 388 -4.15 8.13 3.95
N MET A 389 -3.28 8.41 2.97
CA MET A 389 -3.48 7.95 1.60
C MET A 389 -3.38 6.42 1.50
N GLN A 390 -2.42 5.83 2.20
CA GLN A 390 -2.28 4.38 2.28
C GLN A 390 -3.50 3.72 2.95
N GLY A 391 -3.88 4.25 4.11
CA GLY A 391 -5.05 3.78 4.85
C GLY A 391 -6.32 3.90 4.04
N PHE A 392 -6.45 4.95 3.21
CA PHE A 392 -7.64 5.14 2.39
C PHE A 392 -7.78 4.00 1.38
N LYS A 393 -6.71 3.69 0.65
CA LYS A 393 -6.67 2.59 -0.31
C LYS A 393 -6.99 1.24 0.36
N GLN A 394 -6.36 0.93 1.49
CA GLN A 394 -6.57 -0.33 2.21
C GLN A 394 -7.97 -0.44 2.83
N LEU A 395 -8.54 0.67 3.31
CA LEU A 395 -9.93 0.72 3.80
C LEU A 395 -10.92 0.48 2.66
N LEU A 396 -10.68 1.02 1.46
CA LEU A 396 -11.52 0.74 0.29
C LEU A 396 -11.46 -0.74 -0.13
N GLU A 397 -10.27 -1.35 -0.10
CA GLU A 397 -10.09 -2.80 -0.36
C GLU A 397 -10.87 -3.63 0.66
N LYS A 398 -10.64 -3.41 1.96
CA LYS A 398 -11.28 -4.14 3.06
C LYS A 398 -12.79 -3.95 3.10
N ARG A 399 -13.28 -2.76 2.73
CA ARG A 399 -14.70 -2.42 2.76
C ARG A 399 -15.38 -2.54 1.41
N ARG A 400 -14.74 -3.17 0.43
CA ARG A 400 -15.26 -3.24 -0.94
C ARG A 400 -16.71 -3.72 -0.99
N ALA A 401 -17.03 -4.80 -0.28
CA ALA A 401 -18.37 -5.38 -0.26
C ALA A 401 -19.44 -4.48 0.38
N PHE A 402 -19.04 -3.48 1.19
CA PHE A 402 -19.95 -2.55 1.86
C PHE A 402 -20.11 -1.22 1.11
N ILE A 403 -19.22 -0.93 0.16
CA ILE A 403 -19.13 0.35 -0.56
C ILE A 403 -19.46 0.18 -2.05
N PHE A 404 -18.87 -0.84 -2.68
CA PHE A 404 -18.97 -1.11 -4.11
C PHE A 404 -19.88 -2.30 -4.37
N ALA A 405 -21.09 -2.23 -3.80
CA ALA A 405 -22.13 -3.23 -3.99
C ALA A 405 -23.51 -2.54 -4.00
N PRO A 406 -24.51 -3.12 -4.69
CA PRO A 406 -25.88 -2.63 -4.63
C PRO A 406 -26.39 -2.60 -3.18
N HIS A 407 -26.99 -1.49 -2.81
CA HIS A 407 -27.46 -1.23 -1.45
C HIS A 407 -28.76 -0.41 -1.50
N ASN A 408 -29.49 -0.42 -0.38
CA ASN A 408 -30.56 0.53 -0.11
C ASN A 408 -30.11 1.53 0.97
N GLU A 409 -30.95 2.53 1.26
CA GLU A 409 -30.65 3.58 2.24
C GLU A 409 -30.34 3.02 3.63
N ASP A 410 -31.18 2.12 4.15
CA ASP A 410 -30.98 1.49 5.47
C ASP A 410 -29.63 0.75 5.55
N SER A 411 -29.31 -0.07 4.54
CA SER A 411 -28.04 -0.82 4.50
C SER A 411 -26.81 0.10 4.38
N TRP A 412 -26.95 1.25 3.72
CA TRP A 412 -25.87 2.24 3.67
C TRP A 412 -25.63 2.86 5.05
N GLU A 413 -26.70 3.19 5.77
CA GLU A 413 -26.63 3.72 7.14
C GLU A 413 -25.99 2.70 8.10
N ASP A 414 -26.41 1.43 8.04
CA ASP A 414 -25.81 0.35 8.83
C ASP A 414 -24.31 0.21 8.56
N HIS A 415 -23.90 0.24 7.28
CA HIS A 415 -22.49 0.17 6.90
C HIS A 415 -21.71 1.41 7.35
N HIS A 416 -22.32 2.58 7.31
CA HIS A 416 -21.73 3.83 7.79
C HIS A 416 -21.51 3.80 9.30
N GLU A 417 -22.51 3.42 10.09
CA GLU A 417 -22.37 3.28 11.55
C GLU A 417 -21.26 2.29 11.90
N MET A 418 -21.23 1.13 11.24
CA MET A 418 -20.17 0.14 11.41
C MET A 418 -18.79 0.70 11.09
N SER A 419 -18.67 1.59 10.09
CA SER A 419 -17.40 2.20 9.69
C SER A 419 -16.82 3.15 10.75
N LEU A 420 -17.68 3.81 11.53
CA LEU A 420 -17.29 4.82 12.52
C LEU A 420 -17.27 4.28 13.96
N TYR A 421 -17.71 3.03 14.17
CA TYR A 421 -17.91 2.47 15.49
C TYR A 421 -16.66 2.52 16.38
N LEU A 422 -15.52 1.98 15.94
CA LEU A 422 -14.26 1.98 16.71
C LEU A 422 -13.85 3.40 17.13
N LEU A 423 -13.85 4.35 16.19
CA LEU A 423 -13.47 5.74 16.47
C LEU A 423 -14.42 6.37 17.49
N THR A 424 -15.71 6.10 17.38
CA THR A 424 -16.74 6.59 18.31
C THR A 424 -16.57 6.01 19.71
N GLN A 425 -16.24 4.71 19.82
CA GLN A 425 -15.96 4.05 21.10
C GLN A 425 -14.68 4.59 21.75
N LEU A 426 -13.62 4.81 20.98
CA LEU A 426 -12.38 5.42 21.49
C LEU A 426 -12.61 6.85 21.98
N LYS A 427 -13.36 7.67 21.24
CA LYS A 427 -13.77 9.03 21.66
C LYS A 427 -14.57 9.01 22.96
N THR A 428 -15.55 8.11 23.06
CA THR A 428 -16.39 7.96 24.25
C THR A 428 -15.56 7.55 25.47
N MET A 429 -14.66 6.59 25.28
CA MET A 429 -13.72 6.14 26.30
C MET A 429 -12.80 7.27 26.76
N LEU A 430 -12.21 8.01 25.83
CA LEU A 430 -11.35 9.16 26.16
C LEU A 430 -12.09 10.25 26.90
N THR A 431 -13.28 10.63 26.45
CA THR A 431 -14.10 11.66 27.12
C THR A 431 -14.38 11.29 28.58
N ALA A 432 -14.72 10.02 28.83
CA ALA A 432 -14.95 9.53 30.20
C ALA A 432 -13.69 9.53 31.07
N GLN A 433 -12.52 9.22 30.50
CA GLN A 433 -11.24 9.16 31.23
C GLN A 433 -10.58 10.54 31.38
N LEU A 434 -10.84 11.48 30.46
CA LEU A 434 -10.34 12.86 30.55
C LEU A 434 -10.99 13.64 31.68
N ALA A 435 -12.27 13.39 31.98
CA ALA A 435 -12.90 13.95 33.18
C ALA A 435 -12.19 13.51 34.47
N GLU A 436 -11.67 12.28 34.51
CA GLU A 436 -10.86 11.75 35.62
C GLU A 436 -9.47 12.42 35.64
N HIS A 437 -8.86 12.63 34.47
CA HIS A 437 -7.57 13.31 34.32
C HIS A 437 -7.62 14.80 34.72
N GLU A 438 -8.66 15.53 34.33
CA GLU A 438 -8.85 16.93 34.68
C GLU A 438 -9.04 17.12 36.18
N GLN A 439 -9.75 16.20 36.86
CA GLN A 439 -9.86 16.23 38.33
C GLN A 439 -8.50 16.06 39.01
N ILE A 440 -7.62 15.20 38.48
CA ILE A 440 -6.26 15.01 38.98
C ILE A 440 -5.43 16.29 38.76
N LYS A 441 -5.55 16.95 37.59
CA LYS A 441 -4.88 18.22 37.27
C LYS A 441 -5.37 19.42 38.09
N VAL A 442 -6.69 19.57 38.31
CA VAL A 442 -7.23 20.67 39.14
C VAL A 442 -6.75 20.54 40.60
N THR A 443 -6.64 19.31 41.09
CA THR A 443 -6.04 19.02 42.42
C THR A 443 -4.54 19.39 42.48
N GLN A 444 -3.87 19.59 41.34
CA GLN A 444 -2.48 20.06 41.24
C GLN A 444 -2.35 21.58 41.46
N GLU A 445 -3.27 22.37 40.89
CA GLU A 445 -3.26 23.84 40.99
C GLU A 445 -3.60 24.31 42.41
N ASP A 446 -4.57 23.68 43.08
CA ASP A 446 -4.99 24.02 44.45
C ASP A 446 -3.90 23.79 45.52
N PHE A 447 -2.92 22.94 45.23
CA PHE A 447 -1.82 22.59 46.15
C PHE A 447 -0.48 23.25 45.78
N SER A 448 -0.45 24.02 44.69
CA SER A 448 0.73 24.83 44.35
C SER A 448 0.92 25.94 45.41
N PRO A 449 2.11 26.06 46.02
CA PRO A 449 2.28 26.92 47.19
C PRO A 449 2.04 28.38 46.79
N HIS A 450 0.92 28.94 47.24
CA HIS A 450 0.69 30.38 47.19
C HIS A 450 1.80 31.04 48.01
N SER A 451 2.67 31.76 47.31
CA SER A 451 3.83 32.48 47.84
C SER A 451 3.37 33.66 48.71
N GLY A 452 2.84 33.39 49.90
CA GLY A 452 2.25 34.45 50.72
C GLY A 452 2.10 34.22 52.23
N THR A 453 2.29 33.01 52.77
CA THR A 453 2.01 32.77 54.21
C THR A 453 3.23 32.30 55.01
N HIS A 454 3.57 33.06 56.05
CA HIS A 454 4.60 32.74 57.04
C HIS A 454 4.21 31.49 57.84
N VAL A 455 4.76 30.33 57.48
CA VAL A 455 4.57 29.06 58.21
C VAL A 455 5.82 28.72 59.03
N THR A 456 5.63 28.28 60.28
CA THR A 456 6.66 27.86 61.24
C THR A 456 7.48 26.64 60.75
N LEU A 457 8.77 26.56 61.12
CA LEU A 457 9.74 25.56 60.65
C LEU A 457 9.34 24.10 60.89
N SER A 458 8.65 23.78 62.00
CA SER A 458 8.15 22.43 62.29
C SER A 458 6.98 22.04 61.40
N ARG A 459 6.08 22.99 61.11
CA ARG A 459 4.91 22.81 60.24
C ARG A 459 5.31 22.72 58.77
N ARG A 460 6.41 23.38 58.36
CA ARG A 460 7.04 23.20 57.05
C ARG A 460 7.56 21.78 56.81
N ARG A 461 8.11 21.09 57.82
CA ARG A 461 8.63 19.73 57.67
C ARG A 461 7.53 18.68 57.53
N THR A 462 6.44 18.80 58.29
CA THR A 462 5.27 17.92 58.15
C THR A 462 4.52 18.20 56.86
N GLN A 463 4.36 19.48 56.50
CA GLN A 463 3.77 19.85 55.21
C GLN A 463 4.62 19.34 54.04
N MET A 464 5.96 19.48 54.07
CA MET A 464 6.82 18.92 53.02
C MET A 464 6.69 17.40 52.88
N GLY A 465 6.57 16.66 53.99
CA GLY A 465 6.32 15.21 53.94
C GLY A 465 4.91 14.83 53.43
N GLU A 466 3.89 15.63 53.75
CA GLU A 466 2.53 15.48 53.21
C GLU A 466 2.47 15.85 51.72
N TYR A 467 3.21 16.87 51.29
CA TYR A 467 3.37 17.25 49.88
C TYR A 467 4.07 16.13 49.10
N GLU A 468 5.22 15.64 49.58
CA GLU A 468 5.96 14.53 48.95
C GLU A 468 5.11 13.25 48.86
N SER A 469 4.32 12.94 49.90
CA SER A 469 3.41 11.78 49.89
C SER A 469 2.25 11.95 48.91
N ASN A 470 1.61 13.12 48.90
CA ASN A 470 0.49 13.41 48.01
C ASN A 470 0.94 13.49 46.54
N ASP A 471 2.11 14.06 46.27
CA ASP A 471 2.70 14.10 44.92
C ASP A 471 3.06 12.70 44.43
N LEU A 472 3.54 11.81 45.32
CA LEU A 472 3.77 10.40 44.99
C LEU A 472 2.46 9.64 44.72
N GLU A 473 1.40 9.87 45.50
CA GLU A 473 0.08 9.27 45.26
C GLU A 473 -0.55 9.74 43.95
N ARG A 474 -0.37 11.03 43.60
CA ARG A 474 -0.82 11.61 42.33
C ARG A 474 -0.06 11.05 41.14
N ALA A 475 1.26 10.99 41.21
CA ALA A 475 2.08 10.39 40.15
C ALA A 475 1.69 8.92 39.91
N LYS A 476 1.33 8.19 40.97
CA LYS A 476 0.79 6.83 40.86
C LYS A 476 -0.60 6.81 40.20
N ALA A 477 -1.50 7.71 40.58
CA ALA A 477 -2.84 7.81 39.99
C ALA A 477 -2.77 8.15 38.48
N GLU A 478 -1.92 9.11 38.10
CA GLU A 478 -1.67 9.47 36.70
C GLU A 478 -1.09 8.29 35.91
N GLN A 479 -0.11 7.58 36.46
CA GLN A 479 0.44 6.38 35.83
C GLN A 479 -0.60 5.26 35.69
N GLN A 480 -1.47 5.07 36.68
CA GLN A 480 -2.56 4.09 36.61
C GLN A 480 -3.57 4.46 35.53
N LEU A 481 -3.95 5.73 35.44
CA LEU A 481 -4.86 6.23 34.41
C LEU A 481 -4.25 6.08 33.00
N LYS A 482 -2.98 6.51 32.85
CA LYS A 482 -2.21 6.35 31.60
C LYS A 482 -2.17 4.88 31.16
N ARG A 483 -1.86 3.96 32.08
CA ARG A 483 -1.87 2.52 31.80
C ARG A 483 -3.25 1.99 31.46
N LYS A 484 -4.30 2.43 32.17
CA LYS A 484 -5.70 2.02 31.93
C LYS A 484 -6.16 2.44 30.54
N ILE A 485 -5.94 3.70 30.16
CA ILE A 485 -6.28 4.22 28.83
C ILE A 485 -5.52 3.45 27.74
N PHE A 486 -4.20 3.31 27.90
CA PHE A 486 -3.36 2.58 26.94
C PHE A 486 -3.85 1.14 26.72
N MET A 487 -4.04 0.36 27.78
CA MET A 487 -4.47 -1.03 27.68
C MET A 487 -5.88 -1.14 27.07
N HIS A 488 -6.79 -0.22 27.42
CA HIS A 488 -8.13 -0.23 26.86
C HIS A 488 -8.14 0.14 25.38
N ALA A 489 -7.31 1.09 24.95
CA ALA A 489 -7.16 1.45 23.54
C ALA A 489 -6.62 0.28 22.71
N VAL A 490 -5.54 -0.37 23.17
CA VAL A 490 -4.98 -1.59 22.52
C VAL A 490 -6.05 -2.67 22.39
N GLN A 491 -6.75 -2.97 23.49
CA GLN A 491 -7.78 -4.01 23.52
C GLN A 491 -8.93 -3.67 22.56
N MET A 492 -9.39 -2.42 22.55
CA MET A 492 -10.50 -1.99 21.71
C MET A 492 -10.16 -2.06 20.22
N ILE A 493 -8.95 -1.64 19.83
CA ILE A 493 -8.47 -1.75 18.45
C ILE A 493 -8.41 -3.22 18.04
N ARG A 494 -7.87 -4.09 18.91
CA ARG A 494 -7.78 -5.53 18.65
C ARG A 494 -9.16 -6.18 18.47
N ASP A 495 -10.09 -5.87 19.36
CA ASP A 495 -11.44 -6.44 19.33
C ASP A 495 -12.26 -5.96 18.12
N HIS A 496 -11.86 -4.84 17.49
CA HIS A 496 -12.52 -4.24 16.33
C HIS A 496 -11.58 -4.13 15.13
N ALA A 497 -10.62 -5.06 14.99
CA ALA A 497 -9.64 -5.05 13.91
C ALA A 497 -10.27 -5.01 12.51
N GLN A 498 -11.53 -5.42 12.34
CA GLN A 498 -12.27 -5.31 11.08
C GLN A 498 -12.66 -3.88 10.68
N GLN A 499 -12.61 -2.92 11.60
CA GLN A 499 -13.03 -1.52 11.40
C GLN A 499 -11.86 -0.56 11.16
N CYS A 500 -10.62 -1.03 11.28
CA CYS A 500 -9.42 -0.26 11.01
C CYS A 500 -8.40 -1.07 10.20
N ILE A 501 -7.32 -0.40 9.82
CA ILE A 501 -6.17 -0.97 9.13
C ILE A 501 -4.93 -0.69 9.95
N ALA A 502 -4.15 -1.72 10.26
CA ALA A 502 -2.90 -1.57 11.02
C ALA A 502 -1.73 -1.33 10.05
N LEU A 503 -1.49 -0.07 9.68
CA LEU A 503 -0.66 0.32 8.53
C LEU A 503 0.76 -0.27 8.53
N ASN A 504 1.33 -0.45 9.72
CA ASN A 504 2.68 -1.02 9.89
C ASN A 504 2.75 -2.53 9.61
N PHE A 505 1.62 -3.24 9.65
CA PHE A 505 1.56 -4.70 9.61
C PHE A 505 0.93 -5.25 8.31
N GLU A 506 0.22 -4.40 7.56
CA GLU A 506 -0.60 -4.82 6.41
C GLU A 506 0.22 -5.08 5.14
N ASN A 507 1.26 -4.28 4.89
CA ASN A 507 2.11 -4.47 3.72
C ASN A 507 3.47 -5.07 4.10
N LEU A 508 3.84 -6.17 3.44
CA LEU A 508 5.17 -6.79 3.56
C LEU A 508 6.24 -6.05 2.73
N ARG A 509 6.24 -4.72 2.83
CA ARG A 509 7.10 -3.85 2.02
C ARG A 509 8.58 -4.14 2.27
N HIS A 510 9.37 -3.95 1.23
CA HIS A 510 10.81 -3.80 1.38
C HIS A 510 11.10 -2.58 2.28
N GLU A 511 11.49 -2.83 3.52
CA GLU A 511 12.06 -1.81 4.39
C GLU A 511 13.42 -1.35 3.86
N SER A 512 13.35 -0.41 2.92
CA SER A 512 14.48 0.44 2.56
C SER A 512 14.86 1.39 3.70
N SER A 513 14.08 1.39 4.79
CA SER A 513 14.21 2.25 5.97
C SER A 513 14.52 1.44 7.24
N THR A 514 15.65 0.75 7.28
CA THR A 514 16.29 0.28 8.53
C THR A 514 16.77 1.43 9.43
N ARG A 515 15.99 2.52 9.54
CA ARG A 515 16.29 3.67 10.40
C ARG A 515 15.09 4.30 11.11
N SER A 516 13.86 3.94 10.78
CA SER A 516 12.73 4.27 11.62
C SER A 516 12.14 2.96 12.12
N ILE A 517 12.67 2.48 13.24
CA ILE A 517 11.83 1.66 14.13
C ILE A 517 10.68 2.59 14.44
N HIS A 518 9.53 2.38 13.80
CA HIS A 518 8.34 3.11 14.17
C HIS A 518 8.03 2.69 15.61
N HIS A 519 8.41 3.53 16.57
CA HIS A 519 8.04 3.36 17.98
C HIS A 519 6.53 3.55 18.19
N MET A 520 5.83 3.96 17.12
CA MET A 520 4.40 4.21 17.06
C MET A 520 3.75 3.26 16.07
N ARG A 521 2.71 2.58 16.53
CA ARG A 521 1.71 1.88 15.73
C ARG A 521 0.75 2.88 15.15
N HIS A 522 0.47 2.76 13.86
CA HIS A 522 -0.45 3.61 13.13
C HIS A 522 -1.66 2.79 12.67
N TYR A 523 -2.84 3.23 13.08
CA TYR A 523 -4.11 2.62 12.69
C TYR A 523 -4.94 3.61 11.89
N ALA A 524 -5.34 3.23 10.68
CA ALA A 524 -6.25 4.03 9.87
C ALA A 524 -7.71 3.63 10.13
N CYS A 525 -8.54 4.61 10.47
CA CYS A 525 -9.98 4.47 10.68
C CYS A 525 -10.75 5.26 9.63
N CYS A 526 -11.92 4.76 9.24
CA CYS A 526 -12.80 5.45 8.29
C CYS A 526 -13.16 6.86 8.77
N ALA A 527 -13.34 7.77 7.82
CA ALA A 527 -13.81 9.13 8.05
C ALA A 527 -14.85 9.51 7.00
N GLY A 528 -15.79 10.39 7.36
CA GLY A 528 -16.88 10.78 6.49
C GLY A 528 -17.94 9.69 6.31
N ASP A 529 -18.88 9.93 5.38
CA ASP A 529 -20.00 9.02 5.11
C ASP A 529 -19.48 7.73 4.45
N ASN A 530 -19.80 6.60 5.09
CA ASN A 530 -19.32 5.24 4.80
C ASN A 530 -17.79 5.14 4.50
N GLY A 531 -16.97 6.03 5.05
CA GLY A 531 -15.52 6.05 4.80
C GLY A 531 -15.09 6.62 3.46
N LEU A 532 -15.97 7.32 2.72
CA LEU A 532 -15.72 7.80 1.36
C LEU A 532 -15.54 9.30 1.23
N SER A 533 -16.26 10.10 2.00
CA SER A 533 -16.32 11.55 1.78
C SER A 533 -15.15 12.34 2.40
N ALA A 534 -14.26 11.67 3.13
CA ALA A 534 -13.09 12.27 3.75
C ALA A 534 -11.90 11.29 3.79
N LEU A 535 -10.68 11.83 3.91
CA LEU A 535 -9.49 11.01 4.15
C LEU A 535 -9.53 10.39 5.57
N PRO A 536 -8.98 9.18 5.76
CA PRO A 536 -9.01 8.46 7.04
C PRO A 536 -8.41 9.23 8.21
N HIS A 537 -8.86 8.88 9.40
CA HIS A 537 -8.20 9.31 10.64
C HIS A 537 -7.08 8.34 11.01
N ILE A 538 -5.91 8.88 11.37
CA ILE A 538 -4.74 8.08 11.77
C ILE A 538 -4.58 8.17 13.29
N ILE A 539 -4.81 7.04 13.95
CA ILE A 539 -4.58 6.86 15.38
C ILE A 539 -3.13 6.42 15.57
N GLN A 540 -2.41 7.11 16.46
CA GLN A 540 -1.01 6.81 16.77
C GLN A 540 -0.91 6.27 18.19
N LEU A 541 -0.27 5.11 18.35
CA LEU A 541 -0.12 4.46 19.64
C LEU A 541 1.31 3.93 19.83
N PRO A 542 2.02 4.27 20.91
CA PRO A 542 3.37 3.75 21.11
C PRO A 542 3.39 2.26 21.42
N ASN A 543 4.55 1.65 21.23
CA ASN A 543 4.78 0.23 21.56
C ASN A 543 4.70 -0.07 23.05
N SER A 544 4.99 0.94 23.88
CA SER A 544 5.01 0.78 25.32
C SER A 544 4.15 1.82 26.01
N TYR A 545 3.46 1.40 27.07
CA TYR A 545 2.72 2.30 27.94
C TYR A 545 3.64 3.37 28.56
N PHE A 546 4.94 3.13 28.69
CA PHE A 546 5.88 4.12 29.23
C PHE A 546 5.97 5.36 28.32
N GLU A 547 5.90 5.16 27.01
CA GLU A 547 5.99 6.21 25.98
C GLU A 547 4.63 6.84 25.65
N PHE A 548 3.53 6.29 26.19
CA PHE A 548 2.17 6.77 25.93
C PHE A 548 1.91 8.17 26.46
N ASP A 549 1.47 9.09 25.61
CA ASP A 549 1.06 10.43 26.00
C ASP A 549 -0.46 10.57 25.77
N ILE A 550 -1.19 10.90 26.84
CA ILE A 550 -2.67 11.00 26.80
C ILE A 550 -3.11 12.15 25.90
N GLU A 551 -2.41 13.29 25.91
CA GLU A 551 -2.77 14.46 25.12
C GLU A 551 -2.48 14.22 23.64
N GLN A 552 -1.34 13.62 23.29
CA GLN A 552 -1.03 13.23 21.90
C GLN A 552 -2.01 12.18 21.37
N PHE A 553 -2.36 11.20 22.21
CA PHE A 553 -3.37 10.21 21.84
C PHE A 553 -4.75 10.84 21.65
N ARG A 554 -5.14 11.77 22.54
CA ARG A 554 -6.35 12.56 22.37
C ARG A 554 -6.34 13.32 21.05
N GLU A 555 -5.27 14.04 20.73
CA GLU A 555 -5.15 14.76 19.45
C GLU A 555 -5.28 13.83 18.24
N SER A 556 -4.82 12.58 18.34
CA SER A 556 -4.97 11.58 17.28
C SER A 556 -6.40 11.06 17.11
N VAL A 557 -7.21 11.08 18.17
CA VAL A 557 -8.59 10.57 18.18
C VAL A 557 -9.63 11.69 17.98
N ASP A 558 -9.41 12.87 18.57
CA ASP A 558 -10.31 14.03 18.61
C ASP A 558 -9.98 15.08 17.55
N VAL A 559 -9.70 14.67 16.31
CA VAL A 559 -9.76 15.62 15.19
C VAL A 559 -11.24 15.89 14.92
N ASP A 560 -11.77 16.96 15.53
CA ASP A 560 -13.09 17.49 15.21
C ASP A 560 -13.27 17.60 13.69
N ASN A 561 -14.45 17.20 13.22
CA ASN A 561 -14.92 17.34 11.85
C ASN A 561 -14.94 18.81 11.42
N LYS A 562 -13.78 19.42 11.13
CA LYS A 562 -13.71 20.74 10.49
C LYS A 562 -14.40 20.75 9.11
N ASN A 563 -14.70 19.57 8.55
CA ASN A 563 -15.35 19.41 7.25
C ASN A 563 -16.88 19.23 7.31
N GLU A 564 -17.53 19.25 8.48
CA GLU A 564 -19.00 19.26 8.57
C GLU A 564 -19.64 20.63 8.25
N SER A 565 -18.83 21.63 7.87
CA SER A 565 -19.29 22.99 7.58
C SER A 565 -19.60 23.28 6.11
N ILE A 566 -19.68 22.27 5.24
CA ILE A 566 -20.22 22.42 3.88
C ILE A 566 -21.56 21.67 3.81
N LYS A 567 -22.61 22.34 4.29
CA LYS A 567 -24.00 22.03 3.95
C LYS A 567 -24.37 22.61 2.59
#